data_AF-A0A7W0RNA3-F1
#
_entry.id   AF-A0A7W0RNA3-F1
#
_cell.length_a   1.000
_cell.length_b   1.000
_cell.length_c   1.000
_cell.angle_alpha   90.00
_cell.angle_beta   90.00
_cell.angle_gamma   90.00
#
_symmetry.space_group_name_H-M   'P 1'
#
loop_
_entity.id
_entity.type
_entity.pdbx_description
1 polymer ?
#
loop_
_entity_poly.entity_id
_entity_poly.type
_entity_poly.pdbx_seq_one_letter_code
_entity_poly.pdbx_strand_id
1 'polypeptide(L)'
;MTRDFDSPEETRRLDRMREQIAAELPELQLKGQRLRDAAEEPTLSGELRQAVHTSDISLMELVRRASIDPLVLDSFLTGDATLPSDAMDRLAAVLGCVLARIPSSKAS
;
A
#
# COMPACT_ATOMS: atom_id res chain seq x y z
N MET A 1 11.50 41.98 -4.28
CA MET A 1 11.63 41.01 -5.38
C MET A 1 10.33 40.21 -5.40
N THR A 2 9.31 40.81 -6.00
CA THR A 2 7.95 40.26 -6.10
C THR A 2 7.99 39.25 -7.23
N ARG A 3 7.78 37.96 -6.95
CA ARG A 3 7.73 36.94 -8.01
C ARG A 3 6.54 37.24 -8.89
N ASP A 4 6.78 37.46 -10.17
CA ASP A 4 5.77 37.55 -11.22
C ASP A 4 5.03 36.21 -11.35
N PHE A 5 4.03 35.98 -10.50
CA PHE A 5 3.13 34.82 -10.58
C PHE A 5 1.92 35.07 -11.51
N ASP A 6 1.79 36.28 -12.07
CA ASP A 6 0.61 36.72 -12.82
C ASP A 6 0.83 36.79 -14.35
N SER A 7 1.71 35.93 -14.91
CA SER A 7 1.73 35.76 -16.37
C SER A 7 0.56 34.87 -16.80
N PRO A 8 -0.23 35.27 -17.82
CA PRO A 8 -1.29 34.43 -18.38
C PRO A 8 -0.81 33.04 -18.81
N GLU A 9 0.47 32.90 -19.13
CA GLU A 9 1.07 31.61 -19.49
C GLU A 9 1.29 30.70 -18.28
N GLU A 10 1.69 31.28 -17.13
CA GLU A 10 1.85 30.55 -15.87
C GLU A 10 0.49 30.13 -15.31
N THR A 11 -0.53 31.00 -15.40
CA THR A 11 -1.91 30.63 -15.04
C THR A 11 -2.41 29.45 -15.87
N ARG A 12 -2.25 29.48 -17.20
CA ARG A 12 -2.64 28.36 -18.08
C ARG A 12 -1.86 27.08 -17.78
N ARG A 13 -0.59 27.19 -17.38
CA ARG A 13 0.21 26.03 -16.97
C ARG A 13 -0.31 25.43 -15.67
N LEU A 14 -0.61 26.27 -14.68
CA LEU A 14 -1.19 25.84 -13.41
C LEU A 14 -2.58 25.22 -13.60
N ASP A 15 -3.40 25.76 -14.50
CA ASP A 15 -4.71 25.19 -14.80
C ASP A 15 -4.59 23.80 -15.44
N ARG A 16 -3.70 23.61 -16.42
CA ARG A 16 -3.42 22.28 -16.98
C ARG A 16 -2.90 21.30 -15.93
N MET A 17 -2.02 21.75 -15.04
CA MET A 17 -1.53 20.89 -13.95
C MET A 17 -2.66 20.53 -12.97
N ARG A 18 -3.55 21.46 -12.66
CA ARG A 18 -4.73 21.20 -11.81
C ARG A 18 -5.70 20.24 -12.48
N GLU A 19 -5.92 20.37 -13.77
CA GLU A 19 -6.75 19.44 -14.55
C GLU A 19 -6.17 18.02 -14.55
N GLN A 20 -4.85 17.89 -14.75
CA GLN A 20 -4.16 16.60 -14.68
C GLN A 20 -4.26 15.98 -13.28
N ILE A 21 -3.99 16.77 -12.24
CA ILE A 21 -4.13 16.35 -10.85
C ILE A 21 -5.58 15.94 -10.54
N ALA A 22 -6.56 16.70 -11.01
CA ALA A 22 -7.99 16.40 -10.81
C ALA A 22 -8.44 15.13 -11.54
N ALA A 23 -7.82 14.80 -12.67
CA ALA A 23 -8.11 13.57 -13.41
C ALA A 23 -7.52 12.33 -12.72
N GLU A 24 -6.32 12.43 -12.14
CA GLU A 24 -5.63 11.30 -11.51
C GLU A 24 -6.00 11.09 -10.03
N LEU A 25 -6.38 12.18 -9.33
CA LEU A 25 -6.72 12.16 -7.90
C LEU A 25 -7.80 11.12 -7.52
N PRO A 26 -8.93 10.99 -8.23
CA PRO A 26 -9.98 10.04 -7.87
C PRO A 26 -9.49 8.60 -7.86
N GLU A 27 -8.68 8.20 -8.85
CA GLU A 27 -8.13 6.86 -8.94
C GLU A 27 -7.14 6.59 -7.79
N LEU A 28 -6.27 7.55 -7.49
CA LEU A 28 -5.33 7.45 -6.37
C LEU A 28 -6.05 7.41 -5.01
N GLN A 29 -7.15 8.17 -4.86
CA GLN A 29 -7.99 8.13 -3.66
C GLN A 29 -8.67 6.77 -3.49
N LEU A 30 -9.21 6.20 -4.58
CA LEU A 30 -9.79 4.87 -4.56
C LEU A 30 -8.75 3.80 -4.20
N LYS A 31 -7.56 3.86 -4.80
CA LYS A 31 -6.46 2.95 -4.46
C LYS A 31 -6.06 3.09 -2.98
N GLY A 32 -5.91 4.32 -2.50
CA GLY A 32 -5.61 4.60 -1.10
C GLY A 32 -6.69 4.11 -0.13
N GLN A 33 -7.97 4.19 -0.51
CA GLN A 33 -9.07 3.65 0.29
C GLN A 33 -9.00 2.13 0.38
N ARG A 34 -8.78 1.44 -0.74
CA ARG A 34 -8.63 -0.02 -0.77
C ARG A 34 -7.50 -0.51 0.13
N LEU A 35 -6.36 0.18 0.12
CA LEU A 35 -5.22 -0.13 1.01
C LEU A 35 -5.62 -0.07 2.49
N ARG A 36 -6.35 0.97 2.89
CA ARG A 36 -6.82 1.14 4.28
C ARG A 36 -7.83 0.07 4.66
N ASP A 37 -8.86 -0.12 3.82
CA ASP A 37 -9.91 -1.10 4.08
C ASP A 37 -9.31 -2.51 4.23
N ALA A 38 -8.38 -2.88 3.34
CA ALA A 38 -7.70 -4.16 3.38
C ALA A 38 -6.79 -4.33 4.62
N ALA A 39 -6.19 -3.25 5.13
CA ALA A 39 -5.38 -3.28 6.34
C ALA A 39 -6.22 -3.33 7.62
N GLU A 40 -7.45 -2.80 7.60
CA GLU A 40 -8.38 -2.83 8.74
C GLU A 40 -9.15 -4.15 8.86
N GLU A 41 -9.03 -5.06 7.88
CA GLU A 41 -9.62 -6.40 7.96
C GLU A 41 -9.08 -7.17 9.18
N PRO A 42 -9.93 -7.74 10.05
CA PRO A 42 -9.51 -8.51 11.22
C PRO A 42 -9.07 -9.93 10.81
N THR A 43 -8.06 -10.01 9.95
CA THR A 43 -7.50 -11.24 9.37
C THR A 43 -5.98 -11.21 9.43
N LEU A 44 -5.34 -12.39 9.31
CA LEU A 44 -3.87 -12.46 9.20
C LEU A 44 -3.34 -11.58 8.06
N SER A 45 -4.03 -11.54 6.92
CA SER A 45 -3.66 -10.69 5.80
C SER A 45 -3.75 -9.21 6.14
N GLY A 46 -4.79 -8.78 6.86
CA GLY A 46 -4.94 -7.41 7.34
C GLY A 46 -3.81 -7.00 8.29
N GLU A 47 -3.49 -7.85 9.27
CA GLU A 47 -2.36 -7.66 10.19
C GLU A 47 -1.02 -7.54 9.43
N LEU A 48 -0.79 -8.39 8.42
CA LEU A 48 0.40 -8.32 7.57
C LEU A 48 0.45 -7.02 6.75
N ARG A 49 -0.67 -6.57 6.19
CA ARG A 49 -0.74 -5.29 5.46
C ARG A 49 -0.46 -4.11 6.38
N GLN A 50 -1.00 -4.13 7.60
CA GLN A 50 -0.73 -3.11 8.61
C GLN A 50 0.75 -3.12 9.02
N ALA A 51 1.35 -4.29 9.20
CA ALA A 51 2.78 -4.42 9.49
C ALA A 51 3.65 -3.85 8.36
N VAL A 52 3.28 -4.06 7.10
CA VAL A 52 3.95 -3.40 5.95
C VAL A 52 3.81 -1.88 6.03
N HIS A 53 2.60 -1.36 6.26
CA HIS A 53 2.33 0.08 6.32
C HIS A 53 3.04 0.81 7.48
N THR A 54 3.22 0.13 8.60
CA THR A 54 3.87 0.67 9.81
C THR A 54 5.38 0.46 9.83
N SER A 55 5.90 -0.36 8.92
CA SER A 55 7.34 -0.58 8.83
C SER A 55 8.09 0.62 8.23
N ASP A 56 9.28 0.90 8.74
CA ASP A 56 10.20 1.88 8.15
C ASP A 56 10.94 1.34 6.90
N ILE A 57 10.58 0.13 6.44
CA ILE A 57 11.23 -0.53 5.32
C ILE A 57 10.55 -0.09 4.03
N SER A 58 11.32 0.44 3.07
CA SER A 58 10.77 0.78 1.76
C SER A 58 10.17 -0.44 1.06
N LEU A 59 9.09 -0.24 0.30
CA LEU A 59 8.44 -1.33 -0.44
C LEU A 59 9.42 -2.08 -1.35
N MET A 60 10.31 -1.38 -2.04
CA MET A 60 11.33 -2.00 -2.90
C MET A 60 12.32 -2.88 -2.12
N GLU A 61 12.65 -2.51 -0.89
CA GLU A 61 13.49 -3.34 -0.03
C GLU A 61 12.73 -4.54 0.52
N LEU A 62 11.43 -4.39 0.81
CA LEU A 62 10.54 -5.49 1.20
C LEU A 62 10.46 -6.56 0.11
N VAL A 63 10.11 -6.18 -1.13
CA VAL A 63 10.04 -7.16 -2.23
C VAL A 63 11.39 -7.84 -2.48
N ARG A 64 12.49 -7.09 -2.41
CA ARG A 64 13.84 -7.64 -2.60
C ARG A 64 14.21 -8.64 -1.52
N ARG A 65 13.95 -8.33 -0.25
CA ARG A 65 14.31 -9.21 0.89
C ARG A 65 13.36 -10.39 1.05
N ALA A 66 12.08 -10.20 0.75
CA ALA A 66 11.07 -11.26 0.82
C ALA A 66 11.02 -12.12 -0.45
N SER A 67 11.76 -11.76 -1.51
CA SER A 67 11.71 -12.42 -2.82
C SER A 67 10.27 -12.54 -3.32
N ILE A 68 9.55 -11.42 -3.32
CA ILE A 68 8.17 -11.29 -3.81
C ILE A 68 8.20 -10.40 -5.05
N ASP A 69 7.38 -10.72 -6.03
CA ASP A 69 7.21 -9.85 -7.20
C ASP A 69 6.50 -8.54 -6.81
N PRO A 70 6.96 -7.36 -7.28
CA PRO A 70 6.35 -6.07 -6.92
C PRO A 70 4.86 -5.96 -7.24
N LEU A 71 4.41 -6.54 -8.35
CA LEU A 71 3.00 -6.51 -8.75
C LEU A 71 2.15 -7.41 -7.85
N VAL A 72 2.72 -8.54 -7.43
CA VAL A 72 2.08 -9.45 -6.48
C VAL A 72 1.97 -8.79 -5.10
N LEU A 73 3.00 -8.07 -4.64
CA LEU A 73 2.92 -7.32 -3.39
C LEU A 73 1.89 -6.18 -3.50
N ASP A 74 1.86 -5.42 -4.59
CA ASP A 74 0.86 -4.35 -4.81
C ASP A 74 -0.56 -4.91 -4.75
N SER A 75 -0.83 -6.00 -5.46
CA SER A 75 -2.14 -6.68 -5.47
C SER A 75 -2.54 -7.22 -4.09
N PHE A 76 -1.56 -7.67 -3.29
CA PHE A 76 -1.82 -8.09 -1.93
C PHE A 76 -2.20 -6.91 -1.02
N LEU A 77 -1.47 -5.80 -1.13
CA LEU A 77 -1.70 -4.61 -0.33
C LEU A 77 -3.06 -3.98 -0.63
N THR A 78 -3.48 -3.96 -1.90
CA THR A 78 -4.80 -3.44 -2.32
C THR A 78 -5.96 -4.37 -1.98
N GLY A 79 -5.69 -5.60 -1.54
CA GLY A 79 -6.71 -6.61 -1.28
C GLY A 79 -7.24 -7.31 -2.54
N ASP A 80 -6.67 -7.04 -3.72
CA ASP A 80 -7.08 -7.66 -4.99
C ASP A 80 -6.65 -9.13 -5.08
N ALA A 81 -5.59 -9.53 -4.38
CA ALA A 81 -5.10 -10.90 -4.33
C ALA A 81 -4.59 -11.31 -2.94
N THR A 82 -4.50 -12.61 -2.70
CA THR A 82 -3.83 -13.18 -1.53
C THR A 82 -2.41 -13.60 -1.87
N LEU A 83 -1.52 -13.58 -0.87
CA LEU A 83 -0.18 -14.14 -1.01
C LEU A 83 -0.20 -15.67 -0.83
N PRO A 84 0.70 -16.40 -1.50
CA PRO A 84 1.04 -17.77 -1.12
C PRO A 84 1.56 -17.84 0.32
N SER A 85 1.31 -18.94 1.03
CA SER A 85 1.70 -19.09 2.44
C SER A 85 3.21 -18.90 2.66
N ASP A 86 4.04 -19.45 1.79
CA ASP A 86 5.50 -19.30 1.85
C ASP A 86 5.95 -17.84 1.63
N ALA A 87 5.22 -17.08 0.81
CA ALA A 87 5.46 -15.65 0.63
C ALA A 87 5.04 -14.85 1.86
N MET A 88 3.95 -15.22 2.54
CA MET A 88 3.57 -14.62 3.82
C MET A 88 4.62 -14.87 4.91
N ASP A 89 5.17 -16.08 5.00
CA ASP A 89 6.23 -16.42 5.95
C ASP A 89 7.49 -15.56 5.73
N ARG A 90 7.93 -15.42 4.47
CA ARG A 90 9.08 -14.58 4.12
C ARG A 90 8.82 -13.09 4.41
N LEU A 91 7.62 -12.61 4.08
CA LEU A 91 7.23 -11.23 4.36
C LEU A 91 7.23 -10.95 5.86
N ALA A 92 6.62 -11.83 6.66
CA ALA A 92 6.60 -11.74 8.12
C ALA A 92 8.03 -11.72 8.69
N ALA A 93 8.92 -12.60 8.21
CA ALA A 93 10.31 -12.64 8.64
C ALA A 93 11.08 -11.34 8.35
N VAL A 94 10.85 -10.71 7.20
CA VAL A 94 11.49 -9.42 6.86
C VAL A 94 10.97 -8.29 7.73
N LEU A 95 9.69 -8.32 8.08
CA LEU A 95 9.03 -7.36 8.98
C LEU A 95 9.37 -7.59 10.46
N GLY A 96 10.08 -8.68 10.80
CA GLY A 96 10.38 -9.03 12.18
C GLY A 96 9.17 -9.57 12.96
N CYS A 97 8.13 -10.02 12.25
CA CYS A 97 6.94 -10.65 12.82
C CYS A 97 7.10 -12.17 12.87
N VAL A 98 6.37 -12.81 13.77
CA VAL A 98 6.28 -14.28 13.87
C VAL A 98 4.84 -14.70 13.62
N LEU A 99 4.64 -15.58 12.63
CA LEU A 99 3.33 -16.18 12.38
C LEU A 99 3.11 -17.30 13.40
N ALA A 100 2.03 -17.17 14.18
CA ALA A 100 1.66 -18.14 15.21
C ALA A 100 0.30 -18.76 14.89
N ARG A 101 0.21 -20.09 15.07
CA ARG A 101 -1.07 -20.78 14.99
C ARG A 101 -1.82 -20.60 16.30
N ILE A 102 -2.98 -19.95 16.24
CA ILE A 102 -3.90 -19.89 17.37
C ILE A 102 -4.71 -21.19 17.37
N PRO A 103 -4.78 -21.95 18.48
CA PRO A 103 -5.63 -23.12 18.56
C PRO A 103 -7.10 -22.69 18.39
N SER A 104 -7.78 -23.27 17.41
CA SER A 104 -9.22 -23.05 17.23
C SER A 104 -9.96 -23.57 18.47
N SER A 105 -10.66 -22.69 19.18
CA SER A 105 -11.58 -23.08 20.24
C SER A 105 -12.55 -24.12 19.67
N LYS A 106 -12.43 -25.39 20.09
CA LYS A 106 -13.49 -26.36 19.84
C LYS A 106 -14.73 -25.84 20.56
N ALA A 107 -15.77 -25.52 19.80
CA ALA A 107 -17.11 -25.36 20.36
C ALA A 107 -17.47 -26.69 21.04
N SER A 108 -17.56 -26.66 22.37
CA SER A 108 -18.18 -27.71 23.18
C SER A 108 -19.69 -27.68 23.00
#